data_AF-A0A1Q3HVT7-F1
#
_entry.id   AF-A0A1Q3HVT7-F1
#
_cell.length_a   1.000
_cell.length_b   1.000
_cell.length_c   1.000
_cell.angle_alpha   90.00
_cell.angle_beta   90.00
_cell.angle_gamma   90.00
#
_symmetry.space_group_name_H-M   'P 1'
#
loop_
_entity.id
_entity.type
_entity.pdbx_description
1 polymer ?
#
loop_
_entity_poly.entity_id
_entity_poly.type
_entity_poly.pdbx_seq_one_letter_code
_entity_poly.pdbx_strand_id
1 'polypeptide(L)'
;MSMFVHELMLNDVPVLAPRVTLREASARMFRSGRDLLVIADAERVHGLVTMRRLILGAEAAAQGYPIHGVGDLASSRFVLAREDEHPEQLAPRMVRAGVRRAVVAGEDGKVSGVVTALELARAERRRWRRLRAVELSSEDSFPASDPPSWTGAVAG
;
A
#
# COMPACT_ATOMS: atom_id res chain seq x y z
N MET A 1 -13.00 -10.73 9.67
CA MET A 1 -12.25 -9.52 10.07
C MET A 1 -11.97 -8.67 8.85
N SER A 2 -12.30 -7.37 8.94
CA SER A 2 -11.79 -6.35 8.03
C SER A 2 -10.29 -6.18 8.26
N MET A 3 -9.55 -5.86 7.20
CA MET A 3 -8.11 -5.66 7.20
C MET A 3 -7.81 -4.16 7.33
N PHE A 4 -6.67 -3.80 7.92
CA PHE A 4 -6.19 -2.42 8.02
C PHE A 4 -5.14 -2.09 6.96
N VAL A 5 -4.91 -0.80 6.72
CA VAL A 5 -3.91 -0.29 5.76
C VAL A 5 -2.49 -0.75 6.11
N HIS A 6 -2.12 -0.78 7.38
CA HIS A 6 -0.78 -1.23 7.81
C HIS A 6 -0.49 -2.69 7.44
N GLU A 7 -1.51 -3.53 7.23
CA GLU A 7 -1.35 -4.94 6.86
C GLU A 7 -1.04 -5.16 5.37
N LEU A 8 -1.27 -4.16 4.51
CA LEU A 8 -1.07 -4.26 3.05
C LEU A 8 -0.05 -3.28 2.49
N MET A 9 0.34 -2.26 3.26
CA MET A 9 1.24 -1.22 2.79
C MET A 9 2.64 -1.75 2.45
N LEU A 10 3.31 -1.04 1.54
CA LEU A 10 4.74 -1.21 1.33
C LEU A 10 5.48 -0.58 2.50
N ASN A 11 6.15 -1.42 3.28
CA ASN A 11 7.08 -1.01 4.33
C ASN A 11 8.46 -0.69 3.73
N ASP A 12 9.34 -0.09 4.53
CA ASP A 12 10.73 0.22 4.15
C ASP A 12 10.84 1.12 2.90
N VAL A 13 9.81 1.93 2.64
CA VAL A 13 9.88 2.94 1.58
C VAL A 13 10.80 4.06 2.06
N PRO A 14 11.89 4.39 1.35
CA PRO A 14 12.81 5.40 1.82
C PRO A 14 12.14 6.77 1.87
N VAL A 15 12.29 7.44 3.01
CA VAL A 15 11.86 8.82 3.24
C VAL A 15 13.10 9.70 3.21
N LEU A 16 13.13 10.68 2.29
CA LEU A 16 14.28 11.55 2.07
C LEU A 16 13.89 13.03 2.21
N ALA A 17 14.83 13.85 2.71
CA ALA A 17 14.65 15.29 2.75
C ALA A 17 14.69 15.90 1.33
N PRO A 18 14.00 17.03 1.07
CA PRO A 18 13.93 17.64 -0.27
C PRO A 18 15.29 17.98 -0.91
N ARG A 19 16.29 18.34 -0.10
CA ARG A 19 17.63 18.75 -0.56
C ARG A 19 18.59 17.58 -0.82
N VAL A 20 18.16 16.33 -0.63
CA VAL A 20 18.99 15.15 -0.95
C VAL A 20 19.31 15.13 -2.45
N THR A 21 20.57 14.86 -2.80
CA THR A 21 21.02 14.84 -4.20
C THR A 21 20.37 13.69 -4.98
N LEU A 22 20.26 13.85 -6.32
CA LEU A 22 19.75 12.78 -7.18
C LEU A 22 20.56 11.50 -7.06
N ARG A 23 21.89 11.61 -6.93
CA ARG A 23 22.79 10.46 -6.76
C ARG A 23 22.45 9.66 -5.50
N GLU A 24 22.30 10.33 -4.35
CA GLU A 24 21.96 9.65 -3.10
C GLU A 24 20.54 9.11 -3.13
N ALA A 25 19.59 9.86 -3.72
CA ALA A 25 18.22 9.38 -3.93
C ALA A 25 18.18 8.08 -4.76
N SER A 26 18.93 8.01 -5.87
CA SER A 26 19.09 6.80 -6.69
C SER A 26 19.67 5.65 -5.89
N ALA A 27 20.71 5.91 -5.10
CA ALA A 27 21.35 4.89 -4.29
C ALA A 27 20.41 4.36 -3.19
N ARG A 28 19.61 5.23 -2.56
CA ARG A 28 18.58 4.86 -1.57
C ARG A 28 17.46 4.06 -2.20
N MET A 29 16.96 4.47 -3.36
CA MET A 29 15.94 3.74 -4.12
C MET A 29 16.44 2.33 -4.44
N PHE A 30 17.63 2.21 -5.03
CA PHE A 30 18.24 0.93 -5.37
C PHE A 30 18.40 0.00 -4.16
N ARG A 31 18.98 0.48 -3.06
CA ARG A 31 19.20 -0.32 -1.85
C ARG A 31 17.90 -0.83 -1.21
N SER A 32 16.82 -0.06 -1.32
CA SER A 32 15.52 -0.44 -0.74
C SER A 32 14.77 -1.51 -1.55
N GLY A 33 15.17 -1.77 -2.79
CA GLY A 33 14.38 -2.59 -3.71
C GLY A 33 13.00 -2.01 -4.06
N ARG A 34 12.76 -0.73 -3.75
CA ARG A 34 11.54 0.01 -4.09
C ARG A 34 11.78 0.89 -5.31
N ASP A 35 10.74 1.14 -6.10
CA ASP A 35 10.75 2.02 -7.26
C ASP A 35 10.17 3.42 -6.97
N LEU A 36 10.08 3.75 -5.67
CA LEU A 36 9.41 4.92 -5.13
C LEU A 36 10.16 5.44 -3.89
N LEU A 37 10.24 6.76 -3.77
CA LEU A 37 10.72 7.49 -2.60
C LEU A 37 9.60 8.40 -2.09
N VAL A 38 9.52 8.57 -0.78
CA VAL A 38 8.73 9.62 -0.16
C VAL A 38 9.65 10.80 0.17
N ILE A 39 9.26 12.00 -0.23
CA ILE A 39 9.99 13.22 0.09
C ILE A 39 9.24 13.93 1.20
N ALA A 40 9.87 14.04 2.36
CA ALA A 40 9.30 14.66 3.55
C ALA A 40 10.38 15.31 4.40
N ASP A 41 9.98 16.26 5.22
CA ASP A 41 10.79 16.82 6.30
C ASP A 41 9.97 16.84 7.61
N ALA A 42 10.43 17.58 8.61
CA ALA A 42 9.76 17.68 9.91
C ALA A 42 8.38 18.38 9.83
N GLU A 43 8.12 19.17 8.79
CA GLU A 43 6.87 19.93 8.67
C GLU A 43 5.82 19.13 7.91
N ARG A 44 6.21 18.45 6.82
CA ARG A 44 5.23 17.80 5.93
C ARG A 44 5.84 16.80 4.94
N VAL A 45 4.93 16.08 4.28
CA VAL A 45 5.21 15.31 3.06
C VAL A 45 5.13 16.24 1.84
N HIS A 46 6.25 16.43 1.15
CA HIS A 46 6.33 17.22 -0.09
C HIS A 46 5.85 16.44 -1.31
N GLY A 47 6.04 15.12 -1.30
CA GLY A 47 5.45 14.25 -2.29
C GLY A 47 6.22 12.97 -2.55
N LEU A 48 6.01 12.42 -3.74
CA LEU A 48 6.57 11.14 -4.16
C LEU A 48 7.49 11.30 -5.36
N VAL A 49 8.59 10.54 -5.38
CA VAL A 49 9.49 10.44 -6.54
C VAL A 49 9.57 8.99 -6.99
N THR A 50 9.17 8.74 -8.23
CA THR A 50 9.28 7.40 -8.86
C THR A 50 10.59 7.27 -9.63
N MET A 51 10.99 6.03 -9.94
CA MET A 51 12.12 5.73 -10.85
C MET A 51 12.09 6.60 -12.12
N ARG A 52 10.93 6.69 -12.80
CA ARG A 52 10.79 7.52 -14.01
C ARG A 52 11.13 8.99 -13.76
N ARG A 53 10.65 9.57 -12.66
CA ARG A 53 10.92 10.99 -12.34
C ARG A 53 12.39 11.20 -12.01
N LEU A 54 13.02 10.23 -11.34
CA LEU A 54 14.44 10.26 -11.06
C LEU A 54 15.30 10.22 -12.33
N ILE A 55 14.95 9.35 -13.29
CA ILE A 55 15.61 9.26 -14.60
C ILE A 55 15.46 10.57 -15.37
N LEU A 56 14.24 11.09 -15.51
CA LEU A 56 13.98 12.34 -16.22
C LEU A 56 14.66 13.54 -15.53
N GLY A 57 14.72 13.54 -14.20
CA GLY A 57 15.42 14.58 -13.45
C GLY A 57 16.93 14.52 -13.62
N ALA A 58 17.51 13.32 -13.67
CA ALA A 58 18.93 13.14 -13.97
C ALA A 58 19.28 13.57 -15.39
N GLU A 59 18.42 13.25 -16.36
CA GLU A 59 18.56 13.72 -17.75
C GLU A 59 18.49 15.25 -17.83
N ALA A 60 17.51 15.88 -17.18
CA ALA A 60 17.40 17.33 -17.12
C ALA A 60 18.64 17.97 -16.46
N ALA A 61 19.14 17.42 -15.36
CA ALA A 61 20.36 17.89 -14.72
C ALA A 61 21.58 17.78 -15.65
N ALA A 62 21.70 16.68 -16.41
CA ALA A 62 22.77 16.49 -17.39
C ALA A 62 22.70 17.50 -18.56
N GLN A 63 21.50 17.99 -18.88
CA GLN A 63 21.27 19.07 -19.85
C GLN A 63 21.46 20.48 -19.26
N GLY A 64 21.85 20.59 -17.99
CA GLY A 64 22.10 21.88 -17.32
C GLY A 64 20.87 22.54 -16.71
N TYR A 65 19.71 21.88 -16.67
CA TYR A 65 18.56 22.41 -15.94
C TYR A 65 18.85 22.44 -14.44
N PRO A 66 18.47 23.52 -13.73
CA PRO A 66 18.75 23.63 -12.30
C PRO A 66 17.88 22.65 -11.50
N ILE A 67 18.53 21.67 -10.88
CA ILE A 67 17.91 20.73 -9.93
C ILE A 67 18.66 20.85 -8.60
N HIS A 68 18.00 21.40 -7.58
CA HIS A 68 18.57 21.69 -6.27
C HIS A 68 18.49 20.50 -5.31
N GLY A 69 17.74 19.46 -5.67
CA GLY A 69 17.55 18.26 -4.87
C GLY A 69 16.43 17.39 -5.42
N VAL A 70 16.27 16.21 -4.83
CA VAL A 70 15.22 15.25 -5.19
C VAL A 70 13.80 15.81 -4.99
N GLY A 71 13.66 16.81 -4.11
CA GLY A 71 12.40 17.52 -3.87
C GLY A 71 11.86 18.26 -5.10
N ASP A 72 12.73 18.75 -5.98
CA ASP A 72 12.31 19.41 -7.24
C ASP A 72 11.60 18.40 -8.17
N LEU A 73 11.85 17.11 -7.96
CA LEU A 73 11.20 16.01 -8.65
C LEU A 73 9.97 15.50 -7.89
N ALA A 74 9.61 15.99 -6.72
CA ALA A 74 8.47 15.46 -5.97
C ALA A 74 7.14 15.71 -6.71
N SER A 75 6.22 14.76 -6.60
CA SER A 75 4.84 14.91 -7.10
C SER A 75 3.86 14.83 -5.94
N SER A 76 2.92 15.78 -5.92
CA SER A 76 1.81 15.83 -4.95
C SER A 76 0.64 14.89 -5.31
N ARG A 77 0.81 14.00 -6.29
CA ARG A 77 -0.22 13.03 -6.71
C ARG A 77 -0.29 11.82 -5.76
N PHE A 78 -0.70 12.08 -4.53
CA PHE A 78 -0.99 11.09 -3.50
C PHE A 78 -2.11 11.58 -2.58
N VAL A 79 -2.67 10.67 -1.78
CA VAL A 79 -3.50 11.02 -0.61
C VAL A 79 -2.81 10.55 0.66
N LEU A 80 -3.14 11.14 1.81
CA LEU A 80 -2.67 10.63 3.11
C LEU A 80 -3.62 9.55 3.63
N ALA A 81 -3.07 8.49 4.20
CA ALA A 81 -3.80 7.43 4.87
C ALA A 81 -3.29 7.27 6.31
N ARG A 82 -4.15 6.79 7.20
CA ARG A 82 -3.73 6.34 8.53
C ARG A 82 -3.45 4.85 8.50
N GLU A 83 -2.60 4.37 9.40
CA GLU A 83 -2.30 2.94 9.55
C GLU A 83 -3.54 2.11 9.87
N ASP A 84 -4.39 2.62 10.76
CA ASP A 84 -5.64 2.04 11.24
C ASP A 84 -6.84 2.29 10.31
N GLU A 85 -6.63 2.95 9.16
CA GLU A 85 -7.69 3.14 8.16
C GLU A 85 -8.01 1.81 7.45
N HIS A 86 -9.27 1.63 7.08
CA HIS A 86 -9.70 0.50 6.29
C HIS A 86 -9.48 0.72 4.77
N PRO A 87 -9.00 -0.28 4.01
CA PRO A 87 -8.82 -0.18 2.56
C PRO A 87 -10.08 0.24 1.80
N GLU A 88 -11.25 -0.15 2.30
CA GLU A 88 -12.57 0.20 1.75
C GLU A 88 -12.86 1.71 1.87
N GLN A 89 -12.21 2.41 2.80
CA GLN A 89 -12.29 3.87 2.94
C GLN A 89 -11.21 4.58 2.10
N LEU A 90 -10.01 3.98 2.05
CA LEU A 90 -8.87 4.53 1.31
C LEU A 90 -9.07 4.49 -0.21
N ALA A 91 -9.55 3.36 -0.75
CA ALA A 91 -9.66 3.16 -2.19
C ALA A 91 -10.58 4.21 -2.87
N PRO A 92 -11.78 4.53 -2.37
CA PRO A 92 -12.62 5.60 -2.91
C PRO A 92 -11.94 6.98 -2.87
N ARG A 93 -11.15 7.28 -1.84
CA ARG A 93 -10.40 8.54 -1.73
C ARG A 93 -9.32 8.64 -2.80
N MET A 94 -8.59 7.55 -3.04
CA MET A 94 -7.60 7.47 -4.11
C MET A 94 -8.25 7.66 -5.50
N VAL A 95 -9.40 7.01 -5.74
CA VAL A 95 -10.17 7.15 -6.99
C VAL A 95 -10.65 8.59 -7.18
N ARG A 96 -11.30 9.18 -6.17
CA ARG A 96 -11.82 10.55 -6.23
C ARG A 96 -10.71 11.58 -6.49
N ALA A 97 -9.54 11.38 -5.89
CA ALA A 97 -8.38 12.23 -6.10
C ALA A 97 -7.63 11.93 -7.43
N GLY A 98 -8.01 10.89 -8.17
CA GLY A 98 -7.33 10.49 -9.41
C GLY A 98 -5.88 10.04 -9.20
N VAL A 99 -5.56 9.50 -8.02
CA VAL A 99 -4.20 9.08 -7.65
C VAL A 99 -4.10 7.56 -7.53
N ARG A 100 -2.87 7.04 -7.71
CA ARG A 100 -2.59 5.60 -7.62
C ARG A 100 -1.84 5.21 -6.36
N ARG A 101 -1.57 6.17 -5.47
CA ARG A 101 -0.74 5.98 -4.28
C ARG A 101 -1.30 6.77 -3.10
N ALA A 102 -1.14 6.20 -1.92
CA ALA A 102 -1.37 6.88 -0.66
C ALA A 102 -0.12 6.78 0.21
N VAL A 103 0.27 7.89 0.84
CA VAL A 103 1.32 7.89 1.86
C VAL A 103 0.67 7.61 3.19
N VAL A 104 1.15 6.58 3.88
CA VAL A 104 0.64 6.18 5.19
C VAL A 104 1.44 6.90 6.25
N ALA A 105 0.73 7.59 7.15
CA ALA A 105 1.29 8.19 8.34
C ALA A 105 0.95 7.34 9.56
N GLY A 106 1.95 7.06 10.38
CA GLY A 106 1.78 6.43 11.70
C GLY A 106 1.23 7.40 12.73
N GLU A 107 0.96 6.90 13.93
CA GLU A 107 0.42 7.70 15.04
C GLU A 107 1.34 8.85 15.47
N ASP A 108 2.66 8.69 15.29
CA ASP A 108 3.66 9.73 15.57
C ASP A 108 3.74 10.81 14.48
N GLY A 109 2.86 10.75 13.48
CA GLY A 109 2.80 11.67 12.35
C GLY A 109 3.88 11.43 11.30
N LYS A 110 4.76 10.44 11.47
CA LYS A 110 5.79 10.12 10.48
C LYS A 110 5.26 9.19 9.41
N VAL A 111 5.93 9.22 8.27
CA VAL A 111 5.65 8.31 7.17
C VAL A 111 6.06 6.90 7.60
N SER A 112 5.10 5.98 7.62
CA SER A 112 5.32 4.57 7.97
C SER A 112 5.25 3.63 6.77
N GLY A 113 4.64 4.08 5.67
CA GLY A 113 4.60 3.29 4.44
C GLY A 113 3.90 3.96 3.28
N VAL A 114 3.70 3.19 2.21
CA VAL A 114 2.93 3.61 1.04
C VAL A 114 1.99 2.49 0.61
N VAL A 115 0.74 2.84 0.33
CA VAL A 115 -0.20 1.95 -0.36
C VAL A 115 -0.24 2.33 -1.83
N THR A 116 -0.14 1.34 -2.72
CA THR A 116 -0.39 1.54 -4.15
C THR A 116 -1.69 0.88 -4.58
N ALA A 117 -2.22 1.26 -5.75
CA ALA A 117 -3.35 0.58 -6.36
C ALA A 117 -3.12 -0.93 -6.54
N LEU A 118 -1.87 -1.37 -6.71
CA LEU A 118 -1.51 -2.79 -6.80
C LEU A 118 -1.72 -3.51 -5.46
N GLU A 119 -1.38 -2.86 -4.34
CA GLU A 119 -1.53 -3.45 -3.01
C GLU A 119 -3.00 -3.59 -2.65
N LEU A 120 -3.83 -2.59 -2.99
CA LEU A 120 -5.29 -2.68 -2.90
C LEU A 120 -5.86 -3.81 -3.78
N ALA A 121 -5.40 -3.94 -5.03
CA ALA A 121 -5.85 -5.02 -5.91
C ALA A 121 -5.44 -6.41 -5.39
N ARG A 122 -4.24 -6.53 -4.82
CA ARG A 122 -3.76 -7.76 -4.17
C ARG A 122 -4.61 -8.11 -2.95
N ALA A 123 -4.95 -7.12 -2.13
CA ALA A 123 -5.83 -7.30 -0.98
C ALA A 123 -7.21 -7.82 -1.40
N GLU A 124 -7.83 -7.18 -2.40
CA GLU A 124 -9.11 -7.64 -2.95
C GLU A 124 -9.00 -9.07 -3.48
N ARG A 125 -7.97 -9.39 -4.28
CA ARG A 125 -7.77 -10.77 -4.77
C ARG A 125 -7.69 -11.80 -3.64
N ARG A 126 -7.03 -11.48 -2.52
CA ARG A 126 -6.99 -12.37 -1.34
C ARG A 126 -8.37 -12.50 -0.68
N ARG A 127 -9.13 -11.41 -0.60
CA ARG A 127 -10.51 -11.41 -0.09
C ARG A 127 -11.42 -12.28 -0.94
N TRP A 128 -11.41 -12.12 -2.26
CA TRP A 128 -12.16 -12.96 -3.20
C TRP A 128 -11.81 -14.46 -3.08
N ARG A 129 -10.53 -14.80 -2.96
CA ARG A 129 -10.10 -16.19 -2.74
C ARG A 129 -10.66 -16.80 -1.46
N ARG A 130 -10.70 -16.02 -0.37
CA ARG A 130 -11.27 -16.47 0.91
C ARG A 130 -12.77 -16.70 0.79
N LEU A 131 -13.51 -15.78 0.17
CA LEU A 131 -14.96 -15.92 -0.01
C LEU A 131 -15.31 -17.15 -0.87
N ARG A 132 -14.58 -17.38 -1.96
CA ARG A 132 -14.79 -18.55 -2.82
C ARG A 132 -14.49 -19.88 -2.11
N ALA A 133 -13.52 -19.92 -1.21
CA ALA A 133 -13.23 -21.11 -0.42
C ALA A 133 -14.36 -21.45 0.56
N VAL A 134 -15.00 -20.41 1.13
CA VAL A 134 -16.18 -20.59 2.00
C VAL A 134 -17.35 -21.14 1.20
N GLU A 135 -17.61 -20.60 0.01
CA GLU A 135 -18.69 -21.04 -0.88
C GLU A 135 -18.54 -22.53 -1.25
N LEU A 136 -17.35 -22.96 -1.67
CA LEU A 136 -17.07 -24.38 -1.94
C LEU A 136 -17.29 -25.26 -0.70
N SER A 137 -16.86 -24.81 0.48
CA SER A 137 -17.07 -25.58 1.72
C SER A 137 -18.54 -25.67 2.15
N SER A 138 -19.37 -24.70 1.75
CA SER A 138 -20.81 -24.75 1.99
C SER A 138 -21.54 -25.67 1.02
N GLU A 139 -21.06 -25.81 -0.21
CA GLU A 139 -21.62 -26.75 -1.20
C GLU A 139 -21.29 -28.22 -0.85
N ASP A 140 -20.11 -28.48 -0.27
CA ASP A 140 -19.68 -29.80 0.21
C ASP A 140 -20.14 -30.13 1.65
N SER A 141 -20.96 -29.27 2.26
CA SER A 141 -21.56 -29.58 3.56
C SER A 141 -22.55 -30.73 3.38
N PHE A 142 -22.07 -31.95 3.65
CA PHE A 142 -22.89 -33.14 3.77
C PHE A 142 -24.14 -32.79 4.60
N PRO A 143 -25.36 -33.14 4.13
CA PRO A 143 -26.54 -32.93 4.95
C PRO A 143 -26.27 -33.58 6.30
N ALA A 144 -26.59 -32.87 7.39
CA ALA A 144 -26.56 -33.43 8.73
C ALA A 144 -27.26 -34.78 8.64
N SER A 145 -26.50 -35.87 8.71
CA SER A 145 -27.10 -37.20 8.60
C SER A 145 -28.02 -37.31 9.79
N ASP A 146 -29.29 -37.63 9.54
CA ASP A 146 -30.20 -37.98 10.62
C ASP A 146 -29.46 -38.97 11.53
N PRO A 147 -29.51 -38.78 12.86
CA PRO A 147 -28.84 -39.69 13.76
C PRO A 147 -29.34 -41.11 13.43
N PRO A 148 -28.43 -42.10 13.29
CA PRO A 148 -28.83 -43.40 12.75
C PRO A 148 -29.93 -44.00 13.60
N SER A 149 -30.85 -44.76 12.99
CA SER A 149 -32.07 -45.27 13.63
C SER A 149 -31.85 -46.04 14.95
N TRP A 150 -30.63 -46.51 15.21
CA TRP A 150 -30.21 -47.16 16.46
C TRP A 150 -30.03 -46.22 17.66
N THR A 151 -30.07 -44.89 17.50
CA THR A 151 -29.98 -43.93 18.61
C THR A 151 -31.34 -43.69 19.27
N GLY A 152 -32.41 -44.21 18.69
CA GLY A 152 -33.70 -44.36 19.34
C GLY A 152 -33.76 -45.71 20.06
N ALA A 153 -33.84 -45.67 21.39
CA ALA A 153 -34.17 -46.79 22.29
C ALA A 153 -33.01 -47.71 22.74
N VAL A 154 -32.33 -47.28 23.79
CA VAL A 154 -31.87 -48.10 24.93
C VAL A 154 -31.65 -47.11 26.07
N ALA A 155 -32.19 -47.21 27.29
CA ALA A 155 -33.05 -48.14 28.01
C ALA A 155 -33.74 -47.25 29.09
N GLY A 156 -34.98 -47.49 29.51
CA GLY A 156 -35.38 -48.56 30.42
C GLY A 156 -36.16 -47.93 31.57
#